data_AF-A0A1H9SPH6-F1
#
_entry.id   AF-A0A1H9SPH6-F1
#
_cell.length_a   1.000
_cell.length_b   1.000
_cell.length_c   1.000
_cell.angle_alpha   90.00
_cell.angle_beta   90.00
_cell.angle_gamma   90.00
#
_symmetry.space_group_name_H-M   'P 1'
#
loop_
_entity.id
_entity.type
_entity.pdbx_description
1 polymer ?
#
loop_
_entity_poly.entity_id
_entity_poly.type
_entity_poly.pdbx_seq_one_letter_code
_entity_poly.pdbx_strand_id
1 'polypeptide(L)'
;RYMVKLDEMMRTRLRIVLWKQWKSIKGRARNLMEMGIGKSRAYQLANTRKGYCRTANSPILLTTLDKKFFTGLGLDGFANYYYWKTTHQTKLF
;
A
#
# COMPACT_ATOMS: atom_id res chain seq x y z
N ARG A 1 9.02 -16.37 -7.68
CA ARG A 1 9.38 -15.72 -6.39
C ARG A 1 9.76 -14.23 -6.56
N TYR A 2 10.54 -13.85 -7.59
CA TYR A 2 10.96 -12.46 -7.82
C TYR A 2 9.82 -11.45 -8.05
N MET A 3 8.81 -11.79 -8.87
CA MET A 3 7.67 -10.90 -9.17
C MET A 3 6.87 -10.50 -7.92
N VAL A 4 6.70 -11.43 -6.98
CA VAL A 4 6.00 -11.16 -5.70
C VAL A 4 6.78 -10.14 -4.85
N LYS A 5 8.12 -10.24 -4.83
CA LYS A 5 8.98 -9.29 -4.11
C LYS A 5 8.93 -7.89 -4.75
N LEU A 6 8.88 -7.82 -6.08
CA LEU A 6 8.69 -6.55 -6.79
C LEU A 6 7.34 -5.92 -6.44
N ASP A 7 6.26 -6.70 -6.40
CA ASP A 7 4.94 -6.23 -5.98
C ASP A 7 4.94 -5.66 -4.56
N GLU A 8 5.64 -6.30 -3.63
CA GLU A 8 5.80 -5.81 -2.27
C GLU A 8 6.56 -4.47 -2.23
N MET A 9 7.69 -4.39 -2.93
CA MET A 9 8.48 -3.15 -3.01
C MET A 9 7.66 -2.00 -3.63
N MET A 10 6.89 -2.30 -4.67
CA MET A 10 6.04 -1.34 -5.37
C MET A 10 4.91 -0.82 -4.46
N ARG A 11 4.18 -1.71 -3.78
CA ARG A 11 3.17 -1.30 -2.78
C ARG A 11 3.78 -0.49 -1.64
N THR A 12 4.98 -0.82 -1.16
CA THR A 12 5.67 -0.02 -0.15
C THR A 12 5.98 1.39 -0.64
N ARG A 13 6.40 1.55 -1.90
CA ARG A 13 6.58 2.88 -2.53
C ARG A 13 5.26 3.64 -2.63
N LEU A 14 4.17 2.99 -3.04
CA LEU A 14 2.86 3.64 -3.11
C LEU A 14 2.36 4.11 -1.75
N ARG A 15 2.54 3.31 -0.69
CA ARG A 15 2.20 3.73 0.68
C ARG A 15 2.99 4.98 1.10
N ILE A 16 4.27 5.05 0.74
CA ILE A 16 5.09 6.26 0.99
C ILE A 16 4.51 7.48 0.26
N VAL A 17 4.14 7.32 -1.01
CA VAL A 17 3.55 8.41 -1.81
C VAL A 17 2.23 8.88 -1.21
N LEU A 18 1.31 7.97 -0.89
CA LEU A 18 0.04 8.29 -0.24
C LEU A 18 0.26 9.02 1.09
N TRP A 19 1.18 8.53 1.92
CA TRP A 19 1.49 9.16 3.19
C TRP A 19 2.07 10.59 3.03
N LYS A 20 2.84 10.83 1.97
CA LYS A 20 3.33 12.17 1.61
C LYS A 20 2.22 13.07 1.08
N GLN A 21 1.31 12.53 0.27
CA GLN A 21 0.15 13.24 -0.24
C GLN A 21 -0.74 13.73 0.91
N TRP A 22 -0.80 12.97 2.01
CA TRP A 22 -1.44 13.41 3.27
C TRP A 22 -0.53 14.41 4.00
N LYS A 23 -0.42 15.61 3.44
CA LYS A 23 0.52 16.66 3.84
C LYS A 23 0.37 17.09 5.31
N SER A 24 -0.86 17.14 5.82
CA SER A 24 -1.16 17.64 7.17
C SER A 24 -1.51 16.50 8.14
N ILE A 25 -1.22 16.70 9.43
CA ILE A 25 -1.60 15.77 10.50
C ILE A 25 -3.11 15.54 10.53
N LYS A 26 -3.91 16.61 10.36
CA LYS A 26 -5.38 16.52 10.29
C LYS A 26 -5.83 15.65 9.12
N GLY A 27 -5.22 15.81 7.95
CA GLY A 27 -5.51 15.00 6.76
C GLY A 27 -5.15 13.53 6.96
N ARG A 28 -3.96 13.24 7.52
CA ARG A 28 -3.55 11.88 7.87
C ARG A 28 -4.53 11.24 8.84
N ALA A 29 -4.86 11.92 9.94
CA ALA A 29 -5.78 11.41 10.94
C ALA A 29 -7.17 11.14 10.35
N ARG A 30 -7.69 12.05 9.52
CA ARG A 30 -8.98 11.88 8.84
C ARG A 30 -8.99 10.64 7.94
N ASN A 31 -8.00 10.51 7.06
CA ASN A 31 -7.95 9.39 6.12
C ASN A 31 -7.75 8.05 6.87
N LEU A 32 -6.99 8.04 7.97
CA LEU A 32 -6.87 6.87 8.83
C LEU A 32 -8.21 6.52 9.52
N MET A 33 -8.99 7.51 9.94
CA MET A 33 -10.34 7.30 10.51
C MET A 33 -11.33 6.76 9.47
N GLU A 34 -11.28 7.27 8.24
CA GLU A 34 -12.08 6.75 7.10
C GLU A 34 -11.74 5.29 6.79
N MET A 35 -10.49 4.87 7.06
CA MET A 35 -10.05 3.46 6.98
C MET A 35 -10.41 2.63 8.22
N GLY A 36 -11.21 3.15 9.15
CA GLY A 36 -11.71 2.43 10.32
C GLY A 36 -10.81 2.49 11.57
N ILE A 37 -9.77 3.31 11.58
CA ILE A 37 -8.93 3.48 12.77
C ILE A 37 -9.61 4.42 13.76
N GLY A 38 -9.74 4.01 15.01
CA GLY A 38 -10.30 4.85 16.08
C GLY A 38 -9.57 6.19 16.22
N LYS A 39 -10.32 7.27 16.46
CA LYS A 39 -9.85 8.67 16.48
C LYS A 39 -8.55 8.89 17.26
N SER A 40 -8.49 8.44 18.51
CA SER A 40 -7.30 8.63 19.37
C SER A 40 -6.04 8.02 18.74
N ARG A 41 -6.15 6.77 18.26
CA ARG A 41 -5.05 6.06 17.60
C ARG A 41 -4.69 6.69 16.25
N ALA A 42 -5.67 7.16 15.48
CA ALA A 42 -5.42 7.85 14.22
C ALA A 42 -4.57 9.11 14.42
N TYR A 43 -4.88 9.94 15.43
CA TYR A 43 -4.08 11.12 15.76
C TYR A 43 -2.69 10.78 16.30
N GLN A 44 -2.56 9.72 17.10
CA GLN A 44 -1.25 9.25 17.57
C GLN A 44 -0.34 8.86 16.40
N LEU A 45 -0.88 8.15 15.42
CA LEU A 45 -0.15 7.66 14.24
C LEU A 45 0.13 8.78 13.24
N ALA A 46 -0.82 9.68 13.02
CA ALA A 46 -0.64 10.85 12.16
C ALA A 46 0.53 11.75 12.63
N ASN A 47 0.76 11.81 13.95
CA ASN A 47 1.83 12.56 14.61
C ASN A 47 3.15 11.78 14.77
N THR A 48 3.30 10.63 14.12
CA THR A 48 4.55 9.86 14.21
C THR A 48 5.75 10.67 13.70
N ARG A 49 6.85 10.65 14.47
CA ARG A 49 8.16 11.19 14.05
C ARG A 49 8.99 10.19 13.25
N LYS A 50 8.45 8.99 12.97
CA LYS A 50 9.16 7.97 12.19
C LYS A 50 9.22 8.39 10.71
N GLY A 51 10.35 8.07 10.07
CA GLY A 51 10.54 8.33 8.64
C GLY A 51 9.57 7.54 7.76
N TYR A 52 9.36 8.03 6.54
CA TYR A 52 8.32 7.53 5.63
C TYR A 52 8.37 6.02 5.36
N CYS A 53 9.56 5.48 5.10
CA CYS A 53 9.71 4.03 4.86
C CYS A 53 9.32 3.20 6.09
N ARG A 54 9.63 3.66 7.30
CA ARG A 54 9.27 2.96 8.53
C ARG A 54 7.75 3.03 8.78
N THR A 55 7.14 4.17 8.48
CA THR A 55 5.70 4.35 8.59
C THR A 55 4.96 3.48 7.57
N ALA A 56 5.40 3.44 6.31
CA ALA A 56 4.82 2.61 5.25
C ALA A 56 4.88 1.11 5.52
N ASN A 57 5.88 0.63 6.27
CA ASN A 57 6.01 -0.76 6.71
C ASN A 57 5.41 -1.01 8.11
N SER A 58 4.74 -0.03 8.70
CA SER A 58 4.07 -0.24 9.99
C SER A 58 2.87 -1.19 9.82
N PRO A 59 2.57 -2.03 10.83
CA PRO A 59 1.42 -2.95 10.77
C PRO A 59 0.09 -2.25 10.45
N ILE A 60 -0.05 -0.99 10.88
CA ILE A 60 -1.27 -0.22 10.61
C ILE A 60 -1.39 0.15 9.13
N LEU A 61 -0.35 0.71 8.51
CA LEU A 61 -0.44 1.01 7.07
C LEU A 61 -0.43 -0.25 6.20
N LEU A 62 0.16 -1.36 6.67
CA LEU A 62 0.07 -2.64 5.97
C LEU A 62 -1.35 -3.22 6.00
N THR A 63 -2.11 -2.97 7.06
CA THR A 63 -3.50 -3.43 7.21
C THR A 63 -4.51 -2.50 6.56
N THR A 64 -4.31 -1.18 6.61
CA THR A 64 -5.22 -0.23 5.97
C THR A 64 -4.96 -0.03 4.48
N LEU A 65 -3.68 0.01 4.06
CA LEU A 65 -3.26 0.09 2.66
C LEU A 65 -2.78 -1.30 2.22
N ASP A 66 -3.67 -2.27 2.31
CA ASP A 66 -3.41 -3.67 2.00
C ASP A 66 -3.48 -3.93 0.48
N LYS A 67 -3.29 -5.20 0.08
CA LYS A 67 -3.40 -5.57 -1.34
C LYS A 67 -4.79 -5.27 -1.89
N LYS A 68 -5.86 -5.52 -1.11
CA LYS A 68 -7.24 -5.32 -1.56
C LYS A 68 -7.54 -3.84 -1.83
N PHE A 69 -7.07 -2.94 -0.98
CA PHE A 69 -7.16 -1.49 -1.18
C PHE A 69 -6.57 -1.09 -2.54
N PHE A 70 -5.34 -1.53 -2.83
CA PHE A 70 -4.69 -1.21 -4.11
C PHE A 70 -5.36 -1.88 -5.31
N THR A 71 -5.83 -3.12 -5.17
CA THR A 71 -6.61 -3.79 -6.24
C THR A 71 -7.93 -3.07 -6.52
N GLY A 72 -8.60 -2.53 -5.49
CA GLY A 72 -9.79 -1.69 -5.65
C GLY A 72 -9.50 -0.36 -6.38
N LEU A 73 -8.26 0.13 -6.32
CA LEU A 73 -7.79 1.27 -7.12
C LEU A 73 -7.39 0.88 -8.56
N GLY A 74 -7.56 -0.38 -8.96
CA GLY A 74 -7.18 -0.88 -10.28
C GLY A 74 -5.70 -1.24 -10.42
N LEU A 75 -4.93 -1.26 -9.32
CA LEU A 75 -3.56 -1.73 -9.36
C LEU A 75 -3.52 -3.26 -9.35
N ASP A 76 -3.30 -3.84 -10.52
CA ASP A 76 -3.00 -5.25 -10.65
C ASP A 76 -1.50 -5.51 -10.45
N GLY A 77 -1.17 -6.56 -9.71
CA GLY A 77 0.23 -6.88 -9.38
C GLY A 77 1.00 -7.42 -10.60
N PHE A 78 2.30 -7.17 -10.66
CA PHE A 78 3.21 -7.73 -11.66
C PHE A 78 3.12 -9.25 -11.72
N ALA A 79 2.97 -9.91 -10.56
CA ALA A 79 2.82 -11.36 -10.53
C ALA A 79 1.57 -11.82 -11.29
N ASN A 80 0.41 -11.18 -11.06
CA ASN A 80 -0.85 -11.53 -11.72
C ASN A 80 -0.72 -11.37 -13.24
N TYR A 81 -0.19 -10.24 -13.70
CA TYR A 81 0.04 -9.98 -15.13
C TYR A 81 0.98 -11.02 -15.75
N TYR A 82 2.09 -11.33 -15.07
CA TYR A 82 3.06 -12.31 -15.56
C TYR A 82 2.44 -13.71 -15.69
N TYR A 83 1.69 -14.16 -14.68
CA TYR A 83 0.99 -15.44 -14.72
C TYR A 83 -0.07 -15.49 -15.82
N TRP A 84 -0.86 -14.42 -15.97
CA TRP A 84 -1.85 -14.34 -17.04
C TRP A 84 -1.19 -14.49 -18.42
N LYS A 85 -0.08 -13.77 -18.66
CA LYS A 85 0.70 -13.88 -19.90
C LYS A 85 1.24 -15.30 -20.12
N THR A 86 1.89 -15.91 -19.12
CA THR A 86 2.47 -17.26 -19.29
C THR A 86 1.43 -18.36 -19.48
N THR A 87 0.22 -18.18 -18.96
CA THR A 87 -0.86 -19.18 -19.07
C THR A 87 -1.58 -19.11 -20.42
N HIS A 88 -1.76 -17.91 -20.97
CA HIS A 88 -2.51 -17.70 -22.22
C HIS A 88 -1.60 -17.54 -23.45
N GLN A 89 -0.30 -17.35 -23.24
CA GLN A 89 0.67 -17.35 -24.32
C GLN A 89 0.97 -18.80 -24.69
N THR A 90 0.48 -19.22 -25.86
CA THR A 90 0.96 -20.45 -26.51
C THR A 90 2.47 -20.37 -26.58
N LYS A 91 3.18 -21.38 -26.05
CA LYS A 91 4.62 -21.49 -26.24
C LYS A 91 4.86 -21.49 -27.75
N LEU A 92 5.54 -20.45 -28.21
CA LEU A 92 6.16 -20.49 -29.52
C LEU A 92 7.27 -21.53 -29.35
N PHE A 93 7.04 -22.70 -29.94
CA PHE A 93 7.82 -23.95 -29.85
C PHE A 93 7.51 -24.85 -28.65
#